data_AF-A0A4R5F5Z6-F1
#
_entry.id   AF-A0A4R5F5Z6-F1
#
_cell.length_a   1.000
_cell.length_b   1.000
_cell.length_c   1.000
_cell.angle_alpha   90.00
_cell.angle_beta   90.00
_cell.angle_gamma   90.00
#
_symmetry.space_group_name_H-M   'P 1'
#
loop_
_entity.id
_entity.type
_entity.pdbx_description
1 polymer ?
#
loop_
_entity_poly.entity_id
_entity_poly.type
_entity_poly.pdbx_seq_one_letter_code
_entity_poly.pdbx_strand_id
1 'polypeptide(L)'
;MKKIFLMLIIFNSCCSQSKKIMEKRTIEVVLSSVGKTNIDKKTTSKLTGINEGSLTTSLYYYSEKSKKIIGLPINDKTFNYDYFNSKIYNNLENRRVKLFLDIYKNKSKEILIIYKIE
;
A
#
# COMPACT_ATOMS: atom_id res chain seq x y z
N MET A 1 40.18 39.44 30.94
CA MET A 1 38.76 39.02 31.02
C MET A 1 38.36 38.43 29.67
N LYS A 2 38.19 37.10 29.59
CA LYS A 2 37.89 36.38 28.33
C LYS A 2 36.39 36.40 28.08
N LYS A 3 35.95 37.03 26.99
CA LYS A 3 34.56 36.98 26.51
C LYS A 3 34.32 35.63 25.85
N ILE A 4 33.43 34.82 26.41
CA ILE A 4 32.98 33.57 25.81
C ILE A 4 31.84 33.91 24.85
N PHE A 5 32.08 33.73 23.55
CA PHE A 5 31.05 33.80 22.51
C PHE A 5 30.28 32.48 22.51
N LEU A 6 29.03 32.51 22.97
CA LEU A 6 28.12 31.38 22.88
C LEU A 6 27.53 31.35 21.46
N MET A 7 28.11 30.53 20.57
CA MET A 7 27.58 30.35 19.22
C MET A 7 26.43 29.33 19.29
N LEU A 8 25.19 29.82 19.25
CA LEU A 8 23.99 29.02 19.10
C LEU A 8 23.98 28.40 17.68
N ILE A 9 24.42 27.15 17.58
CA ILE A 9 24.26 26.36 16.36
C ILE A 9 22.79 25.93 16.32
N ILE A 10 21.98 26.72 15.62
CA ILE A 10 20.62 26.31 15.24
C ILE A 10 20.82 25.26 14.15
N PHE A 11 20.82 23.98 14.54
CA PHE A 11 20.61 22.90 13.58
C PHE A 11 19.22 23.10 12.99
N ASN A 12 19.17 23.79 11.84
CA ASN A 12 18.09 23.63 10.87
C ASN A 12 18.15 22.18 10.38
N SER A 13 17.69 21.24 11.22
CA SER A 13 17.22 19.97 10.72
C SER A 13 16.00 20.33 9.87
N CYS A 14 16.23 20.55 8.59
CA CYS A 14 15.20 20.49 7.58
C CYS A 14 14.76 19.02 7.52
N CYS A 15 14.09 18.57 8.58
CA CYS A 15 13.18 17.46 8.51
C CYS A 15 12.10 17.95 7.56
N SER A 16 12.34 17.74 6.26
CA SER A 16 11.28 17.69 5.27
C SER A 16 10.25 16.72 5.85
N GLN A 17 9.25 17.27 6.54
CA GLN A 17 8.11 16.52 7.02
C GLN A 17 7.49 15.97 5.76
N SER A 18 7.76 14.69 5.49
CA SER A 18 7.25 13.99 4.33
C SER A 18 5.74 14.03 4.44
N LYS A 19 5.11 14.91 3.65
CA LYS A 19 3.66 15.03 3.63
C LYS A 19 3.13 13.74 3.01
N LYS A 20 2.57 12.87 3.83
CA LYS A 20 1.87 11.66 3.40
C LYS A 20 0.67 12.11 2.58
N ILE A 21 0.70 11.86 1.28
CA ILE A 21 -0.45 12.08 0.40
C ILE A 21 -1.14 10.73 0.24
N MET A 22 -2.42 10.68 0.61
CA MET A 22 -3.30 9.55 0.33
C MET A 22 -4.18 9.92 -0.85
N GLU A 23 -4.03 9.22 -1.96
CA GLU A 23 -4.88 9.35 -3.14
C GLU A 23 -5.73 8.10 -3.33
N LYS A 24 -6.90 8.25 -3.93
CA LYS A 24 -7.75 7.12 -4.31
C LYS A 24 -7.57 6.83 -5.80
N ARG A 25 -7.39 5.56 -6.16
CA ARG A 25 -7.36 5.10 -7.57
C ARG A 25 -8.25 3.88 -7.73
N THR A 26 -8.80 3.74 -8.92
CA THR A 26 -9.58 2.58 -9.32
C THR A 26 -8.92 1.94 -10.53
N ILE A 27 -8.83 0.61 -10.53
CA ILE A 27 -8.35 -0.16 -11.67
C ILE A 27 -9.30 -1.33 -11.94
N GLU A 28 -9.50 -1.67 -13.21
CA GLU A 28 -10.15 -2.91 -13.61
C GLU A 28 -9.09 -3.92 -14.00
N VAL A 29 -9.15 -5.10 -13.40
CA VAL A 29 -8.17 -6.17 -13.62
C VAL A 29 -8.86 -7.51 -13.71
N VAL A 30 -8.19 -8.46 -14.37
CA VAL A 30 -8.55 -9.86 -14.32
C VAL A 30 -7.75 -10.50 -13.19
N LEU A 31 -8.42 -10.87 -12.11
CA LEU A 31 -7.74 -11.55 -11.00
C LEU A 31 -7.24 -12.92 -11.44
N SER A 32 -6.07 -13.28 -10.95
CA SER A 32 -5.43 -14.55 -11.20
C SER A 32 -5.37 -15.39 -9.93
N SER A 33 -5.01 -14.81 -8.79
CA SER A 33 -4.93 -15.53 -7.52
C SER A 33 -5.01 -14.60 -6.30
N VAL A 34 -5.15 -15.21 -5.12
CA VAL A 34 -5.01 -14.56 -3.81
C VAL A 34 -4.02 -15.38 -2.98
N GLY A 35 -3.15 -14.71 -2.21
CA GLY A 35 -2.12 -15.41 -1.46
C GLY A 35 -1.37 -14.53 -0.48
N LYS A 36 -0.30 -15.09 0.11
CA LYS A 36 0.56 -14.38 1.07
C LYS A 36 1.26 -13.20 0.41
N THR A 37 1.22 -12.05 1.06
CA THR A 37 1.93 -10.87 0.58
C THR A 37 3.45 -10.99 0.77
N ASN A 38 4.20 -10.51 -0.22
CA ASN A 38 5.67 -10.45 -0.21
C ASN A 38 6.20 -9.02 -0.02
N ILE A 39 5.36 -8.08 0.43
CA ILE A 39 5.78 -6.70 0.66
C ILE A 39 6.66 -6.58 1.91
N ASP A 40 7.51 -5.56 1.96
CA ASP A 40 8.15 -5.12 3.21
C ASP A 40 7.09 -4.52 4.14
N LYS A 41 6.59 -5.35 5.05
CA LYS A 41 5.50 -5.00 5.98
C LYS A 41 5.87 -3.84 6.89
N LYS A 42 7.12 -3.79 7.37
CA LYS A 42 7.60 -2.76 8.29
C LYS A 42 7.64 -1.40 7.63
N THR A 43 8.20 -1.32 6.42
CA THR A 43 8.20 -0.06 5.65
C THR A 43 6.79 0.34 5.25
N THR A 44 5.97 -0.63 4.84
CA THR A 44 4.59 -0.38 4.44
C THR A 44 3.77 0.15 5.61
N SER A 45 3.81 -0.50 6.76
CA SER A 45 3.14 -0.09 7.99
C SER A 45 3.50 1.34 8.40
N LYS A 46 4.80 1.69 8.38
CA LYS A 46 5.25 3.06 8.67
C LYS A 46 4.67 4.09 7.70
N LEU A 47 4.53 3.73 6.43
CA LEU A 47 4.01 4.63 5.40
C LEU A 47 2.48 4.77 5.48
N THR A 48 1.77 3.65 5.59
CA THR A 48 0.31 3.58 5.47
C THR A 48 -0.38 3.78 6.81
N GLY A 49 0.29 3.51 7.93
CA GLY A 49 -0.30 3.45 9.28
C GLY A 49 -1.07 2.15 9.53
N ILE A 50 -1.04 1.20 8.60
CA ILE A 50 -1.69 -0.11 8.74
C ILE A 50 -0.79 -1.01 9.58
N ASN A 51 -1.37 -1.73 10.54
CA ASN A 51 -0.62 -2.66 11.37
C ASN A 51 0.04 -3.76 10.51
N GLU A 52 1.30 -4.11 10.82
CA GLU A 52 2.05 -5.15 10.09
C GLU A 52 1.34 -6.52 10.08
N GLY A 53 0.67 -6.86 11.18
CA GLY A 53 -0.14 -8.08 11.31
C GLY A 53 -1.41 -8.09 10.44
N SER A 54 -1.80 -6.94 9.88
CA SER A 54 -2.91 -6.82 8.93
C SER A 54 -2.45 -6.72 7.47
N LEU A 55 -1.14 -6.86 7.21
CA LEU A 55 -0.54 -6.89 5.89
C LEU A 55 -0.03 -8.30 5.61
N THR A 56 -0.94 -9.27 5.50
CA THR A 56 -0.61 -10.68 5.29
C THR A 56 -1.02 -11.20 3.92
N THR A 57 -2.01 -10.59 3.28
CA THR A 57 -2.58 -11.06 2.02
C THR A 57 -2.37 -10.07 0.86
N SER A 58 -2.23 -10.61 -0.34
CA SER A 58 -2.26 -9.87 -1.61
C SER A 58 -3.22 -10.50 -2.61
N LEU A 59 -3.85 -9.66 -3.42
CA LEU A 59 -4.53 -10.07 -4.65
C LEU A 59 -3.58 -9.92 -5.83
N TYR A 60 -3.56 -10.91 -6.71
CA TYR A 60 -2.65 -10.98 -7.85
C TYR A 60 -3.43 -10.91 -9.16
N TYR A 61 -2.93 -10.11 -10.09
CA TYR A 61 -3.45 -10.04 -11.45
C TYR A 61 -2.30 -10.02 -12.46
N TYR A 62 -2.57 -10.52 -13.67
CA TYR A 62 -1.63 -10.40 -14.78
C TYR A 62 -1.81 -9.04 -15.46
N SER A 63 -0.73 -8.26 -15.57
CA SER A 63 -0.75 -7.01 -16.32
C SER A 63 -0.21 -7.22 -17.72
N GLU A 64 -1.09 -7.05 -18.72
CA GLU A 64 -0.72 -7.10 -20.14
C GLU A 64 0.37 -6.07 -20.49
N LYS A 65 0.32 -4.88 -19.88
CA LYS A 65 1.26 -3.79 -20.13
C LYS A 65 2.69 -4.16 -19.74
N SER A 66 2.86 -4.75 -18.56
CA SER A 66 4.19 -5.13 -18.04
C SER A 66 4.55 -6.58 -18.29
N LYS A 67 3.63 -7.40 -18.83
CA LYS A 67 3.74 -8.86 -18.99
C LYS A 67 4.19 -9.58 -17.71
N LYS A 68 3.66 -9.14 -16.57
CA LYS A 68 4.06 -9.60 -15.22
C LYS A 68 2.85 -9.75 -14.33
N ILE A 69 2.95 -10.68 -13.37
CA ILE A 69 2.02 -10.77 -12.25
C ILE A 69 2.30 -9.61 -11.28
N ILE A 70 1.27 -8.86 -10.95
CA ILE A 70 1.33 -7.76 -9.99
C ILE A 70 0.54 -8.19 -8.75
N GLY A 71 1.21 -8.21 -7.61
CA GLY A 71 0.60 -8.43 -6.31
C GLY A 71 0.29 -7.11 -5.62
N LEU A 72 -0.97 -6.90 -5.25
CA LEU A 72 -1.42 -5.74 -4.51
C LEU A 72 -1.82 -6.17 -3.09
N PRO A 73 -1.16 -5.66 -2.04
CA PRO A 73 -1.53 -5.97 -0.65
C PRO A 73 -2.92 -5.43 -0.30
N ILE A 74 -3.58 -6.13 0.61
CA ILE A 74 -4.84 -5.69 1.22
C ILE A 74 -4.60 -5.39 2.70
N ASN A 75 -5.49 -4.59 3.30
CA ASN A 75 -5.56 -4.46 4.75
C ASN A 75 -6.53 -5.52 5.28
N ASP A 76 -6.00 -6.64 5.77
CA ASP A 76 -6.78 -7.79 6.24
C ASP A 76 -7.75 -7.41 7.38
N LYS A 77 -7.47 -6.33 8.12
CA LYS A 77 -8.34 -5.83 9.19
C LYS A 77 -9.65 -5.24 8.68
N THR A 78 -9.66 -4.66 7.48
CA THR A 78 -10.81 -3.91 6.96
C THR A 78 -11.36 -4.47 5.65
N PHE A 79 -10.66 -5.40 5.03
CA PHE A 79 -11.09 -6.02 3.78
C PHE A 79 -12.32 -6.90 4.02
N ASN A 80 -13.34 -6.76 3.16
CA ASN A 80 -14.58 -7.53 3.28
C ASN A 80 -14.41 -8.94 2.66
N TYR A 81 -13.91 -9.87 3.48
CA TYR A 81 -13.72 -11.26 3.06
C TYR A 81 -15.02 -11.99 2.78
N ASP A 82 -16.12 -11.67 3.46
CA ASP A 82 -17.41 -12.34 3.23
C ASP A 82 -17.92 -12.06 1.81
N TYR A 83 -17.85 -10.80 1.39
CA TYR A 83 -18.16 -10.41 0.01
C TYR A 83 -17.20 -11.08 -0.99
N PHE A 84 -15.89 -10.98 -0.73
CA PHE A 84 -14.89 -11.57 -1.62
C PHE A 84 -15.10 -13.09 -1.80
N ASN A 85 -15.27 -13.82 -0.71
CA ASN A 85 -15.44 -15.27 -0.73
C ASN A 85 -16.74 -15.69 -1.43
N SER A 86 -17.85 -14.99 -1.14
CA SER A 86 -19.17 -15.34 -1.69
C SER A 86 -19.37 -14.92 -3.15
N LYS A 87 -18.74 -13.83 -3.60
CA LYS A 87 -18.99 -13.25 -4.94
C LYS A 87 -17.86 -13.43 -5.93
N ILE A 88 -16.63 -13.59 -5.45
CA ILE A 88 -15.43 -13.50 -6.29
C ILE A 88 -14.59 -14.79 -6.21
N TYR A 89 -14.22 -15.24 -5.00
CA TYR A 89 -13.24 -16.30 -4.79
C TYR A 89 -13.58 -17.62 -5.49
N ASN A 90 -14.85 -18.06 -5.41
CA ASN A 90 -15.27 -19.32 -6.00
C ASN A 90 -15.17 -19.34 -7.54
N ASN A 91 -15.07 -18.18 -8.18
CA ASN A 91 -14.94 -18.04 -9.64
C ASN A 91 -13.78 -17.11 -9.98
N LEU A 92 -12.67 -17.21 -9.25
CA LEU A 92 -11.59 -16.22 -9.30
C LEU A 92 -10.83 -16.24 -10.64
N GLU A 93 -10.68 -17.42 -11.25
CA GLU A 93 -10.03 -17.55 -12.55
C GLU A 93 -10.75 -16.73 -13.62
N ASN A 94 -10.02 -15.81 -14.24
CA ASN A 94 -10.52 -14.91 -15.29
C ASN A 94 -11.64 -13.95 -14.85
N ARG A 95 -11.85 -13.76 -13.54
CA ARG A 95 -12.83 -12.78 -13.05
C ARG A 95 -12.30 -11.37 -13.27
N ARG A 96 -12.97 -10.62 -14.13
CA ARG A 96 -12.78 -9.17 -14.19
C ARG A 96 -13.45 -8.52 -12.98
N VAL A 97 -12.67 -7.77 -12.21
CA VAL A 97 -13.11 -7.07 -11.01
C VAL A 97 -12.62 -5.63 -11.03
N LYS A 98 -13.27 -4.79 -10.24
CA LYS A 98 -12.89 -3.41 -10.00
C LYS A 98 -12.22 -3.31 -8.64
N LEU A 99 -10.94 -2.94 -8.62
CA LEU A 99 -10.17 -2.73 -7.40
C LEU A 99 -10.12 -1.25 -7.05
N PHE A 100 -10.41 -0.95 -5.79
CA PHE A 100 -10.29 0.39 -5.23
C PHE A 100 -9.06 0.45 -4.31
N LEU A 101 -8.18 1.38 -4.62
CA LEU A 101 -6.83 1.48 -4.07
C LEU A 101 -6.65 2.76 -3.29
N ASP A 102 -6.02 2.64 -2.12
CA ASP A 102 -5.34 3.73 -1.43
C ASP A 102 -3.89 3.79 -1.91
N ILE A 103 -3.49 4.95 -2.40
CA ILE A 103 -2.13 5.22 -2.85
C ILE A 103 -1.44 6.06 -1.79
N TYR A 104 -0.35 5.53 -1.27
CA TYR A 104 0.52 6.21 -0.33
C TYR A 104 1.84 6.54 -1.02
N LYS A 105 2.15 7.84 -1.10
CA LYS A 105 3.38 8.32 -1.72
C LYS A 105 4.33 8.90 -0.69
N ASN A 106 5.62 8.56 -0.79
CA ASN A 106 6.69 9.25 -0.08
C ASN A 106 7.97 9.24 -0.92
N LYS A 107 8.39 10.45 -1.36
CA LYS A 107 9.54 10.70 -2.24
C LYS A 107 9.51 9.79 -3.48
N SER A 108 10.24 8.68 -3.46
CA SER A 108 10.40 7.74 -4.58
C SER A 108 9.55 6.47 -4.48
N LYS A 109 8.79 6.29 -3.40
CA LYS A 109 7.98 5.09 -3.18
C LYS A 109 6.49 5.41 -3.31
N GLU A 110 5.81 4.62 -4.13
CA GLU A 110 4.36 4.51 -4.20
C GLU A 110 3.97 3.13 -3.67
N ILE A 111 3.06 3.09 -2.68
CA ILE A 111 2.46 1.85 -2.20
C ILE A 111 0.97 1.93 -2.47
N LEU A 112 0.44 0.88 -3.11
CA LEU A 112 -0.98 0.74 -3.40
C LEU A 112 -1.55 -0.34 -2.48
N ILE A 113 -2.56 0.00 -1.69
CA ILE A 113 -3.29 -0.92 -0.82
C ILE A 113 -4.72 -1.04 -1.33
N ILE A 114 -5.22 -2.27 -1.50
CA ILE A 114 -6.64 -2.48 -1.83
C ILE A 114 -7.46 -2.30 -0.57
N TYR A 115 -8.45 -1.39 -0.62
CA TYR A 115 -9.41 -1.21 0.47
C TYR A 115 -10.80 -1.75 0.13
N LYS A 116 -11.12 -1.92 -1.16
CA LYS A 116 -12.41 -2.47 -1.62
C LYS A 116 -12.25 -3.16 -2.97
N ILE A 117 -13.07 -4.18 -3.21
CA ILE A 117 -13.20 -4.90 -4.47
C ILE A 117 -14.69 -4.99 -4.85
N GLU A 118 -15.00 -4.87 -6.14
CA GLU A 118 -16.33 -5.07 -6.72
C GLU A 118 -16.29 -6.02 -7.91
#